data_AF-A0A4Y2HXT9-F1
#
_entry.id   AF-A0A4Y2HXT9-F1
#
_cell.length_a   1.000
_cell.length_b   1.000
_cell.length_c   1.000
_cell.angle_alpha   90.00
_cell.angle_beta   90.00
_cell.angle_gamma   90.00
#
_symmetry.space_group_name_H-M   'P 1'
#
loop_
_entity.id
_entity.type
_entity.pdbx_description
1 polymer ?
#
loop_
_entity_poly.entity_id
_entity_poly.type
_entity_poly.pdbx_seq_one_letter_code
_entity_poly.pdbx_strand_id
1 'polypeptide(L)'
;MSLEFISTIGPWNKINLYTDSLSVLEALDTFKTSKQEILAIKNDILEMSKEKSISLHWIPAHTGIQGNEAADSYAKKATTRPKIEKIPKKSFKQLKNAISNVQIQIWQERWASPTTKNGRHTEKLIPTVSIPTKKFSNFIVQFLSGHGRFPAYFVRFGRSFNIKCPCGAVGDTLYYVVNCPFTEKYAKKKKTNL
;
A
#
# COMPACT_ATOMS: atom_id res chain seq x y z
N MET A 1 -5.23 -31.55 2.21
CA MET A 1 -4.08 -31.21 1.33
C MET A 1 -3.55 -32.51 0.69
N SER A 2 -2.87 -32.47 -0.46
CA SER A 2 -2.38 -33.69 -1.15
C SER A 2 -1.50 -34.58 -0.26
N LEU A 3 -0.63 -33.98 0.56
CA LEU A 3 0.21 -34.71 1.52
C LEU A 3 -0.61 -35.40 2.62
N GLU A 4 -1.65 -34.74 3.14
CA GLU A 4 -2.59 -35.35 4.10
C GLU A 4 -3.37 -36.52 3.48
N PHE A 5 -3.60 -36.52 2.17
CA PHE A 5 -4.21 -37.67 1.48
C PHE A 5 -3.19 -38.79 1.25
N ILE A 6 -1.93 -38.44 0.99
CA ILE A 6 -0.86 -39.43 0.84
C ILE A 6 -0.64 -40.23 2.13
N SER A 7 -0.77 -39.60 3.30
CA SER A 7 -0.64 -40.31 4.57
C SER A 7 -1.77 -41.32 4.82
N THR A 8 -2.95 -41.14 4.21
CA THR A 8 -4.11 -42.05 4.39
C THR A 8 -4.15 -43.22 3.41
N ILE A 9 -3.39 -43.17 2.31
CA ILE A 9 -3.30 -44.27 1.35
C ILE A 9 -2.22 -45.27 1.77
N GLY A 10 -2.64 -46.50 2.10
CA GLY A 10 -1.76 -47.56 2.61
C GLY A 10 -0.95 -48.38 1.58
N PRO A 11 -1.46 -48.75 0.39
CA PRO A 11 -0.80 -49.75 -0.46
C PRO A 11 0.25 -49.18 -1.43
N TRP A 12 0.43 -47.87 -1.51
CA TRP A 12 1.26 -47.24 -2.54
C TRP A 12 2.58 -46.72 -1.96
N ASN A 13 3.68 -47.40 -2.29
CA ASN A 13 5.02 -47.06 -1.80
C ASN A 13 5.76 -46.06 -2.68
N LYS A 14 5.34 -45.86 -3.94
CA LYS A 14 5.96 -44.90 -4.87
C LYS A 14 4.91 -43.90 -5.35
N ILE A 15 5.18 -42.62 -5.13
CA ILE A 15 4.24 -41.53 -5.34
C ILE A 15 4.93 -40.43 -6.14
N ASN A 16 4.31 -40.01 -7.24
CA ASN A 16 4.76 -38.89 -8.05
C ASN A 16 3.73 -37.77 -7.92
N LEU A 17 4.16 -36.61 -7.42
CA LEU A 17 3.34 -35.40 -7.30
C LEU A 17 3.70 -34.45 -8.42
N TYR A 18 2.69 -34.01 -9.16
CA TYR A 18 2.84 -33.05 -10.26
C TYR A 18 2.21 -31.71 -9.85
N THR A 19 2.93 -30.62 -10.10
CA THR A 19 2.44 -29.25 -9.83
C THR A 19 2.93 -28.29 -10.90
N ASP A 20 2.10 -27.30 -11.23
CA ASP A 20 2.48 -26.20 -12.09
C ASP A 20 3.20 -25.05 -11.37
N SER A 21 3.28 -25.12 -10.04
CA SER A 21 3.91 -24.09 -9.22
C SER A 21 5.43 -24.28 -9.13
N LEU A 22 6.15 -23.88 -10.18
CA LEU A 22 7.61 -23.91 -10.21
C LEU A 22 8.23 -23.23 -8.98
N SER A 23 7.67 -22.09 -8.59
CA SER A 23 8.10 -21.33 -7.41
C SER A 23 8.02 -22.11 -6.09
N VAL A 24 7.08 -23.07 -5.96
CA VAL A 24 6.98 -23.94 -4.77
C VAL A 24 8.09 -24.99 -4.81
N LEU A 25 8.35 -25.58 -5.97
CA LEU A 25 9.42 -26.57 -6.14
C LEU A 25 10.79 -25.95 -5.87
N GLU A 26 11.06 -24.77 -6.42
CA GLU A 26 12.29 -24.01 -6.15
C GLU A 26 12.44 -23.67 -4.65
N ALA A 27 11.35 -23.26 -3.99
CA ALA A 27 11.35 -22.98 -2.56
C ALA A 27 11.59 -24.25 -1.71
N LEU A 28 11.12 -25.41 -2.17
CA LEU A 28 11.37 -26.68 -1.52
C LEU A 28 12.81 -27.17 -1.73
N ASP A 29 13.40 -26.88 -2.89
CA ASP A 29 14.80 -27.21 -3.17
C ASP A 29 15.78 -26.30 -2.40
N THR A 30 15.34 -25.12 -1.96
CA THR A 30 16.21 -24.16 -1.26
C THR A 30 16.61 -24.66 0.13
N PHE A 31 17.91 -24.73 0.44
CA PHE A 31 18.41 -25.23 1.75
C PHE A 31 17.95 -24.39 2.96
N LYS A 32 17.97 -23.05 2.85
CA LYS A 32 17.50 -22.15 3.91
C LYS A 32 16.22 -21.46 3.50
N THR A 33 15.15 -21.66 4.26
CA THR A 33 13.90 -20.89 4.12
C THR A 33 13.39 -20.48 5.50
N SER A 34 12.98 -19.23 5.63
CA SER A 34 12.32 -18.70 6.84
C SER A 34 10.79 -18.72 6.72
N LYS A 35 10.26 -19.18 5.58
CA LYS A 35 8.81 -19.26 5.34
C LYS A 35 8.23 -20.47 6.05
N GLN A 36 7.36 -20.23 7.04
CA GLN A 36 6.77 -21.28 7.87
C GLN A 36 5.99 -22.31 7.04
N GLU A 37 5.33 -21.88 5.97
CA GLU A 37 4.53 -22.75 5.10
C GLU A 37 5.41 -23.74 4.33
N ILE A 38 6.57 -23.29 3.82
CA ILE A 38 7.51 -24.16 3.11
C ILE A 38 8.18 -25.13 4.09
N LEU A 39 8.52 -24.68 5.31
CA LEU A 39 9.05 -25.55 6.35
C LEU A 39 8.06 -26.66 6.74
N ALA A 40 6.78 -26.32 6.87
CA ALA A 40 5.73 -27.30 7.15
C ALA A 40 5.67 -28.37 6.04
N ILE A 41 5.64 -27.94 4.77
CA ILE A 41 5.62 -28.86 3.61
C ILE A 41 6.87 -29.75 3.59
N LYS A 42 8.05 -29.20 3.87
CA LYS A 42 9.29 -29.99 3.95
C LYS A 42 9.22 -31.06 5.03
N ASN A 43 8.75 -30.70 6.22
CA ASN A 43 8.61 -31.64 7.34
C ASN A 43 7.61 -32.74 7.01
N ASP A 44 6.47 -32.41 6.41
CA ASP A 44 5.47 -33.39 5.97
C ASP A 44 6.05 -34.37 4.94
N ILE A 45 6.80 -33.87 3.95
CA ILE A 45 7.46 -34.72 2.94
C ILE A 45 8.53 -35.60 3.61
N LEU A 46 9.36 -35.05 4.49
CA LEU A 46 10.41 -35.80 5.20
C LEU A 46 9.80 -36.92 6.05
N GLU A 47 8.71 -36.64 6.77
CA GLU A 47 8.03 -37.63 7.60
C GLU A 47 7.49 -38.78 6.74
N MET A 48 6.80 -38.47 5.65
CA MET A 48 6.28 -39.50 4.75
C MET A 48 7.38 -40.25 3.99
N SER A 49 8.52 -39.61 3.75
CA SER A 49 9.66 -40.23 3.06
C SER A 49 10.29 -41.38 3.85
N LYS A 50 9.94 -41.56 5.13
CA LYS A 50 10.34 -42.72 5.93
C LYS A 50 9.75 -44.04 5.41
N GLU A 51 8.55 -43.98 4.84
CA GLU A 51 7.79 -45.16 4.40
C GLU A 51 7.55 -45.19 2.89
N LYS A 52 7.54 -44.02 2.24
CA LYS A 52 7.14 -43.84 0.84
C LYS A 52 8.21 -43.11 0.04
N SER A 53 8.44 -43.55 -1.19
CA SER A 53 9.23 -42.82 -2.18
C SER A 53 8.37 -41.73 -2.82
N ILE A 54 8.63 -40.47 -2.48
CA ILE A 54 7.92 -39.30 -3.02
C ILE A 54 8.82 -38.56 -4.00
N SER A 55 8.34 -38.30 -5.20
CA SER A 55 9.01 -37.41 -6.17
C SER A 55 8.09 -36.26 -6.59
N LEU A 56 8.67 -35.08 -6.75
CA LEU A 56 7.96 -33.86 -7.14
C LEU A 56 8.36 -33.49 -8.57
N HIS A 57 7.38 -33.18 -9.41
CA HIS A 57 7.55 -32.89 -10.83
C HIS A 57 6.87 -31.58 -11.18
N TRP A 58 7.57 -30.74 -11.94
CA TRP A 58 6.96 -29.56 -12.54
C TRP A 58 6.25 -29.92 -13.83
N ILE A 59 5.07 -29.34 -14.06
CA ILE A 59 4.35 -29.40 -15.33
C ILE A 59 3.87 -28.01 -15.76
N PRO A 60 3.76 -27.72 -17.06
CA PRO A 60 3.32 -26.40 -17.52
C PRO A 60 1.80 -26.21 -17.30
N ALA A 61 1.42 -25.05 -16.75
CA ALA A 61 0.02 -24.65 -16.60
C ALA A 61 -0.67 -24.44 -17.95
N HIS A 62 -1.98 -24.70 -18.01
CA HIS A 62 -2.87 -24.36 -19.14
C HIS A 62 -2.46 -24.95 -20.50
N THR A 63 -1.90 -26.16 -20.50
CA THR A 63 -1.44 -26.86 -21.71
C THR A 63 -2.32 -28.03 -22.14
N GLY A 64 -3.51 -28.23 -21.56
CA GLY A 64 -4.34 -29.40 -21.87
C GLY A 64 -4.07 -30.63 -21.00
N ILE A 65 -3.18 -30.56 -20.00
CA ILE A 65 -2.92 -31.68 -19.09
C ILE A 65 -4.14 -31.87 -18.18
N GLN A 66 -4.97 -32.87 -18.50
CA GLN A 66 -6.25 -33.14 -17.85
C GLN A 66 -6.17 -33.16 -16.31
N GLY A 67 -5.13 -33.78 -15.74
CA GLY A 67 -4.93 -33.84 -14.29
C GLY A 67 -4.69 -32.47 -13.66
N ASN A 68 -3.89 -31.60 -14.29
CA ASN A 68 -3.63 -30.25 -13.81
C ASN A 68 -4.88 -29.37 -13.95
N GLU A 69 -5.56 -29.45 -15.08
CA GLU A 69 -6.79 -28.69 -15.33
C GLU A 69 -7.91 -29.08 -14.37
N ALA A 70 -8.02 -30.37 -14.04
CA ALA A 70 -8.92 -30.84 -13.00
C ALA A 70 -8.54 -30.26 -11.63
N ALA A 71 -7.26 -30.33 -11.25
CA ALA A 71 -6.77 -29.76 -9.99
C ALA A 71 -7.05 -28.25 -9.89
N ASP A 72 -6.79 -27.49 -10.95
CA ASP A 72 -7.08 -26.05 -11.04
C ASP A 72 -8.59 -25.75 -10.93
N SER A 73 -9.41 -26.54 -11.61
CA SER A 73 -10.88 -26.45 -11.53
C SER A 73 -11.38 -26.68 -10.10
N TYR A 74 -10.84 -27.67 -9.40
CA TYR A 74 -11.16 -27.91 -7.99
C TYR A 74 -10.66 -26.78 -7.08
N ALA A 75 -9.45 -26.28 -7.29
CA ALA A 75 -8.91 -25.14 -6.54
C ALA A 75 -9.78 -23.89 -6.72
N LYS A 76 -10.20 -23.58 -7.96
CA LYS A 76 -11.14 -22.48 -8.25
C LYS A 76 -12.49 -22.66 -7.57
N LYS A 77 -13.09 -23.85 -7.66
CA LYS A 77 -14.36 -24.17 -6.96
C LYS A 77 -14.23 -24.04 -5.44
N ALA A 78 -13.05 -24.31 -4.87
CA ALA A 78 -12.81 -24.14 -3.45
C ALA A 78 -12.88 -22.66 -3.01
N THR A 79 -12.53 -21.71 -3.90
CA THR A 79 -12.58 -20.26 -3.58
C THR A 79 -13.98 -19.71 -3.38
N THR A 80 -15.01 -20.38 -3.92
CA THR A 80 -16.42 -19.96 -3.79
C THR A 80 -17.17 -20.69 -2.68
N ARG A 81 -16.49 -21.55 -1.90
CA ARG A 81 -17.14 -22.27 -0.80
C ARG A 81 -17.51 -21.27 0.32
N PRO A 82 -18.73 -21.32 0.89
CA PRO A 82 -19.17 -20.39 1.92
C PRO A 82 -18.41 -20.57 3.24
N LYS A 83 -17.86 -21.77 3.47
CA LYS A 83 -17.11 -22.11 4.67
C LYS A 83 -15.62 -22.02 4.39
N ILE A 84 -14.95 -21.07 5.05
CA ILE A 84 -13.49 -20.95 5.03
C ILE A 84 -12.93 -21.91 6.10
N GLU A 85 -12.21 -22.95 5.68
CA GLU A 85 -11.62 -23.95 6.59
C GLU A 85 -10.37 -23.42 7.31
N LYS A 86 -9.58 -22.58 6.63
CA LYS A 86 -8.38 -21.93 7.18
C LYS A 86 -8.31 -20.49 6.69
N ILE A 87 -8.19 -19.54 7.61
CA ILE A 87 -7.95 -18.13 7.27
C ILE A 87 -6.44 -17.93 7.13
N PRO A 88 -5.92 -17.60 5.95
CA PRO A 88 -4.50 -17.35 5.78
C PRO A 88 -4.08 -16.15 6.65
N LYS A 89 -2.90 -16.24 7.27
CA LYS A 89 -2.33 -15.12 8.01
C LYS A 89 -2.14 -13.95 7.05
N LYS A 90 -2.53 -12.74 7.49
CA LYS A 90 -2.24 -11.52 6.74
C LYS A 90 -0.72 -11.37 6.63
N SER A 91 -0.24 -11.10 5.42
CA SER A 91 1.17 -10.74 5.22
C SER A 91 1.53 -9.50 6.03
N PHE A 92 2.81 -9.39 6.42
CA PHE A 92 3.32 -8.19 7.09
C PHE A 92 3.02 -6.90 6.30
N LYS A 93 3.06 -6.96 4.96
CA LYS A 93 2.68 -5.85 4.07
C LYS A 93 1.21 -5.47 4.23
N GLN A 94 0.29 -6.43 4.26
CA GLN A 94 -1.13 -6.17 4.48
C GLN A 94 -1.40 -5.55 5.85
N LEU A 95 -0.72 -6.04 6.89
CA LEU A 95 -0.81 -5.46 8.23
C LEU A 95 -0.30 -4.02 8.25
N LYS A 96 0.88 -3.77 7.68
CA LYS A 96 1.46 -2.42 7.58
C LYS A 96 0.54 -1.46 6.83
N ASN A 97 -0.04 -1.91 5.71
CA ASN A 97 -0.99 -1.11 4.94
C ASN A 97 -2.27 -0.81 5.74
N ALA A 98 -2.80 -1.79 6.47
CA ALA A 98 -3.98 -1.58 7.31
C ALA A 98 -3.72 -0.53 8.39
N ILE A 99 -2.57 -0.61 9.09
CA ILE A 99 -2.16 0.38 10.08
C ILE A 99 -2.00 1.76 9.45
N SER A 100 -1.31 1.82 8.31
CA SER A 100 -1.08 3.04 7.55
C SER A 100 -2.39 3.72 7.14
N ASN A 101 -3.40 2.94 6.72
CA ASN A 101 -4.71 3.47 6.34
C ASN A 101 -5.44 4.08 7.54
N VAL A 102 -5.44 3.38 8.68
CA VAL A 102 -6.03 3.90 9.93
C VAL A 102 -5.33 5.19 10.37
N GLN A 103 -4.01 5.25 10.29
CA GLN A 103 -3.24 6.45 10.61
C GLN A 103 -3.61 7.65 9.71
N ILE A 104 -3.75 7.42 8.40
CA ILE A 104 -4.19 8.46 7.45
C ILE A 104 -5.60 8.93 7.79
N GLN A 105 -6.52 8.02 8.10
CA GLN A 105 -7.91 8.38 8.44
C GLN A 105 -7.96 9.26 9.69
N ILE A 106 -7.30 8.84 10.78
CA ILE A 106 -7.22 9.62 12.02
C ILE A 106 -6.58 10.99 11.76
N TRP A 107 -5.53 11.04 10.92
CA TRP A 107 -4.91 12.31 10.56
C TRP A 107 -5.86 13.20 9.75
N GLN A 108 -6.57 12.64 8.77
CA GLN A 108 -7.53 13.38 7.93
C GLN A 108 -8.69 13.95 8.76
N GLU A 109 -9.23 13.17 9.70
CA GLU A 109 -10.29 13.62 10.61
C GLU A 109 -9.83 14.82 11.45
N ARG A 110 -8.65 14.74 12.04
CA ARG A 110 -8.06 15.86 12.80
C ARG A 110 -7.75 17.05 11.90
N TRP A 111 -7.32 16.79 10.65
CA TRP A 111 -6.96 17.81 9.69
C TRP A 111 -8.17 18.60 9.21
N ALA A 112 -9.27 17.91 8.88
CA ALA A 112 -10.52 18.51 8.43
C ALA A 112 -11.39 19.03 9.58
N SER A 113 -11.10 18.66 10.84
CA SER A 113 -11.91 19.08 11.98
C SER A 113 -11.96 20.61 12.12
N PRO A 114 -13.16 21.20 12.25
CA PRO A 114 -13.34 22.63 12.47
C PRO A 114 -12.83 23.07 13.85
N THR A 115 -12.64 22.15 14.80
CA THR A 115 -12.08 22.46 16.13
C THR A 115 -10.56 22.64 16.11
N THR A 116 -9.89 22.22 15.04
CA THR A 116 -8.44 22.38 14.88
C THR A 116 -8.11 23.84 14.53
N LYS A 117 -7.58 24.60 15.49
CA LYS A 117 -7.26 26.03 15.30
C LYS A 117 -6.04 26.29 14.40
N ASN A 118 -5.07 25.37 14.40
CA ASN A 118 -3.81 25.54 13.68
C ASN A 118 -3.89 24.99 12.24
N GLY A 119 -3.03 25.51 11.37
CA GLY A 119 -2.85 24.98 10.00
C GLY A 119 -4.03 25.19 9.04
N ARG A 120 -5.06 25.97 9.41
CA ARG A 120 -6.25 26.21 8.57
C ARG A 120 -5.93 26.79 7.19
N HIS A 121 -4.92 27.65 7.11
CA HIS A 121 -4.45 28.18 5.83
C HIS A 121 -3.89 27.06 4.93
N THR A 122 -3.07 26.18 5.50
CA THR A 122 -2.51 25.03 4.78
C THR A 122 -3.59 24.03 4.39
N GLU A 123 -4.57 23.80 5.24
CA GLU A 123 -5.69 22.88 4.96
C GLU A 123 -6.53 23.33 3.76
N LYS A 124 -6.82 24.62 3.62
CA LYS A 124 -7.48 25.17 2.42
C LYS A 124 -6.73 24.87 1.11
N LEU A 125 -5.40 24.79 1.17
CA LEU A 125 -4.53 24.53 0.02
C LEU A 125 -4.24 23.05 -0.19
N ILE A 126 -4.24 22.27 0.88
CA ILE A 126 -3.96 20.83 0.92
C ILE A 126 -5.04 20.17 1.79
N PRO A 127 -6.24 19.94 1.26
CA PRO A 127 -7.38 19.45 2.04
C PRO A 127 -7.22 17.96 2.41
N THR A 128 -6.44 17.21 1.64
CA THR A 128 -6.22 15.78 1.85
C THR A 128 -4.81 15.49 2.33
N VAL A 129 -4.69 14.76 3.43
CA VAL A 129 -3.42 14.33 4.00
C VAL A 129 -2.87 13.12 3.24
N SER A 130 -1.54 13.00 3.20
CA SER A 130 -0.87 11.89 2.53
C SER A 130 0.47 11.58 3.18
N ILE A 131 0.84 10.30 3.23
CA ILE A 131 2.12 9.84 3.82
C ILE A 131 3.35 10.23 3.01
N PRO A 132 3.35 10.23 1.66
CA PRO A 132 4.52 10.70 0.92
C PRO A 132 4.75 12.18 1.20
N THR A 133 5.87 12.50 1.84
CA THR A 133 6.28 13.89 2.01
C THR A 133 6.85 14.39 0.69
N LYS A 134 6.08 15.23 -0.02
CA LYS A 134 6.64 16.01 -1.12
C LYS A 134 7.72 16.93 -0.53
N LYS A 135 8.94 16.87 -1.08
CA LYS A 135 10.00 17.82 -0.70
C LYS A 135 9.64 19.18 -1.28
N PHE A 136 9.22 20.10 -0.42
CA PHE A 136 8.94 21.48 -0.79
C PHE A 136 10.15 22.37 -0.47
N SER A 137 10.41 23.37 -1.31
CA SER A 137 11.37 24.43 -0.99
C SER A 137 10.88 25.27 0.18
N ASN A 138 11.78 25.99 0.86
CA ASN A 138 11.39 26.85 1.99
C ASN A 138 10.34 27.90 1.58
N PHE A 139 10.42 28.43 0.36
CA PHE A 139 9.46 29.39 -0.19
C PHE A 139 8.06 28.79 -0.33
N ILE A 140 7.97 27.54 -0.80
CA ILE A 140 6.70 26.84 -0.93
C ILE A 140 6.12 26.54 0.46
N VAL A 141 6.94 26.10 1.42
CA VAL A 141 6.49 25.86 2.81
C VAL A 141 5.97 27.14 3.44
N GLN A 142 6.68 28.25 3.28
CA GLN A 142 6.24 29.58 3.72
C GLN A 142 4.88 29.93 3.12
N PHE A 143 4.74 29.85 1.81
CA PHE A 143 3.48 30.09 1.11
C PHE A 143 2.32 29.21 1.63
N LEU A 144 2.54 27.89 1.69
CA LEU A 144 1.53 26.92 2.12
C LEU A 144 1.14 27.07 3.59
N SER A 145 2.01 27.60 4.43
CA SER A 145 1.71 27.86 5.86
C SER A 145 1.18 29.27 6.11
N GLY A 146 1.13 30.13 5.10
CA GLY A 146 0.79 31.54 5.28
C GLY A 146 1.88 32.28 6.07
N HIS A 147 3.10 31.72 6.10
CA HIS A 147 4.25 32.27 6.79
C HIS A 147 5.21 32.91 5.79
N GLY A 148 5.93 33.95 6.20
CA GLY A 148 6.94 34.59 5.35
C GLY A 148 6.73 36.08 5.20
N ARG A 149 7.33 36.67 4.16
CA ARG A 149 7.40 38.12 3.98
C ARG A 149 6.12 38.70 3.35
N PHE A 150 4.99 38.41 3.98
CA PHE A 150 3.68 38.89 3.57
C PHE A 150 3.19 39.97 4.56
N PRO A 151 2.65 41.11 4.09
CA PRO A 151 2.09 42.15 4.96
C PRO A 151 1.13 41.60 6.02
N ALA A 152 0.21 40.70 5.63
CA ALA A 152 -0.73 40.06 6.57
C ALA A 152 -0.04 39.23 7.66
N TYR A 153 1.06 38.54 7.32
CA TYR A 153 1.86 37.80 8.30
C TYR A 153 2.58 38.76 9.27
N PHE A 154 3.20 39.83 8.77
CA PHE A 154 3.92 40.78 9.62
C PHE A 154 3.00 41.51 10.60
N VAL A 155 1.80 41.90 10.17
CA VAL A 155 0.79 42.51 11.07
C VAL A 155 0.35 41.51 12.15
N ARG A 156 0.07 40.25 11.78
CA ARG A 156 -0.34 39.21 12.74
C ARG A 156 0.67 38.99 13.86
N PHE A 157 1.96 39.20 13.60
CA PHE A 157 3.05 39.05 14.57
C PHE A 157 3.60 40.38 15.11
N GLY A 158 2.89 41.50 14.90
CA GLY A 158 3.27 42.80 15.46
C GLY A 158 4.57 43.39 14.90
N ARG A 159 5.00 42.97 13.70
CA ARG A 159 6.22 43.46 13.04
C ARG A 159 5.97 44.61 12.07
N SER A 160 4.72 44.91 11.79
CA SER A 160 4.29 46.02 10.94
C SER A 160 2.86 46.42 11.28
N PHE A 161 2.48 47.64 10.94
CA PHE A 161 1.09 48.12 11.00
C PHE A 161 0.40 48.11 9.64
N ASN A 162 1.14 47.86 8.55
CA ASN A 162 0.59 47.87 7.19
C ASN A 162 0.27 46.46 6.72
N ILE A 163 -1.02 46.12 6.65
CA ILE A 163 -1.53 44.84 6.14
C ILE A 163 -1.61 44.80 4.61
N LYS A 164 -1.42 45.93 3.93
CA LYS A 164 -1.73 46.08 2.51
C LYS A 164 -0.57 45.67 1.62
N CYS A 165 -0.94 45.04 0.51
CA CYS A 165 -0.12 44.90 -0.70
C CYS A 165 0.05 46.28 -1.36
N PRO A 166 1.12 46.52 -2.16
CA PRO A 166 1.26 47.75 -2.93
C PRO A 166 0.08 48.11 -3.85
N CYS A 167 -0.75 47.14 -4.25
CA CYS A 167 -1.95 47.40 -5.03
C CYS A 167 -3.17 47.83 -4.19
N GLY A 168 -3.01 47.97 -2.87
CA GLY A 168 -4.04 48.45 -1.94
C GLY A 168 -4.88 47.38 -1.23
N ALA A 169 -4.88 46.13 -1.71
CA ALA A 169 -5.60 45.01 -1.09
C ALA A 169 -4.81 44.38 0.08
N VAL A 170 -5.41 43.42 0.80
CA VAL A 170 -4.73 42.66 1.86
C VAL A 170 -3.59 41.82 1.27
N GLY A 171 -2.39 41.99 1.81
CA GLY A 171 -1.18 41.28 1.37
C GLY A 171 -1.05 39.90 2.02
N ASP A 172 -1.97 38.99 1.77
CA ASP A 172 -1.85 37.58 2.15
C ASP A 172 -1.35 36.70 0.99
N THR A 173 -0.90 35.48 1.32
CA THR A 173 -0.33 34.53 0.36
C THR A 173 -1.25 34.24 -0.81
N LEU A 174 -2.52 33.93 -0.55
CA LEU A 174 -3.49 33.56 -1.59
C LEU A 174 -3.75 34.72 -2.55
N TYR A 175 -3.91 35.94 -2.02
CA TYR A 175 -4.11 37.13 -2.82
C TYR A 175 -2.95 37.36 -3.81
N TYR A 176 -1.71 37.21 -3.36
CA TYR A 176 -0.53 37.32 -4.23
C TYR A 176 -0.48 36.28 -5.35
N VAL A 177 -1.18 35.15 -5.27
CA VAL A 177 -1.16 34.14 -6.34
C VAL A 177 -2.38 34.25 -7.25
N VAL A 178 -3.54 34.65 -6.70
CA VAL A 178 -4.81 34.54 -7.42
C VAL A 178 -5.31 35.89 -7.93
N ASN A 179 -5.05 37.00 -7.22
CA ASN A 179 -5.78 38.26 -7.42
C ASN A 179 -4.89 39.50 -7.59
N CYS A 180 -3.61 39.43 -7.20
CA CYS A 180 -2.74 40.61 -7.25
C CYS A 180 -2.31 40.94 -8.70
N PRO A 181 -2.51 42.19 -9.19
CA PRO A 181 -2.15 42.57 -10.56
C PRO A 181 -0.64 42.49 -10.81
N PHE A 182 0.20 42.70 -9.79
CA PHE A 182 1.66 42.65 -9.93
C PHE A 182 2.22 41.23 -10.14
N THR A 183 1.45 40.20 -9.80
CA THR A 183 1.85 38.79 -9.90
C THR A 183 1.01 38.02 -10.92
N GLU A 184 0.09 38.69 -11.62
CA GLU A 184 -0.87 38.09 -12.55
C GLU A 184 -0.19 37.22 -13.63
N LYS A 185 0.98 37.64 -14.11
CA LYS A 185 1.79 36.88 -15.09
C LYS A 185 2.20 35.49 -14.61
N TYR A 186 2.30 35.27 -13.30
CA TYR A 186 2.63 33.97 -12.70
C TYR A 186 1.38 33.12 -12.45
N ALA A 187 0.22 33.75 -12.25
CA ALA A 187 -1.06 33.07 -12.05
C ALA A 187 -1.56 32.40 -13.35
N LYS A 188 -1.39 33.07 -14.49
CA LYS A 188 -1.87 32.61 -15.81
C LYS A 188 -1.16 31.35 -16.35
N LYS A 189 0.02 30.99 -15.83
CA LYS A 189 0.73 29.75 -16.20
C LYS A 189 0.10 28.45 -15.66
N LYS A 190 -0.90 28.52 -14.77
CA LYS A 190 -1.49 27.34 -14.12
C LYS A 190 -2.86 26.89 -14.64
N LYS A 191 -3.53 27.67 -15.50
CA LYS A 191 -4.86 27.28 -16.02
C LYS A 191 -4.84 26.24 -17.15
N THR A 192 -3.67 25.88 -17.66
CA THR A 192 -3.53 24.96 -18.80
C THR A 192 -3.19 23.52 -18.44
N ASN A 193 -2.96 23.18 -17.16
CA ASN A 193 -2.55 21.82 -16.75
C ASN A 193 -3.08 21.44 -15.35
N LEU A 194 -4.39 21.55 -15.13
CA LEU A 194 -5.10 20.90 -14.03
C LEU A 194 -6.40 20.32 -14.57
#